data_AF-A0A9P0YN34-F1
#
_entry.id   AF-A0A9P0YN34-F1
#
_cell.length_a   1.000
_cell.length_b   1.000
_cell.length_c   1.000
_cell.angle_alpha   90.00
_cell.angle_beta   90.00
_cell.angle_gamma   90.00
#
_symmetry.space_group_name_H-M   'P 1'
#
loop_
_entity.id
_entity.type
_entity.pdbx_description
1 polymer ?
#
loop_
_entity_poly.entity_id
_entity_poly.type
_entity_poly.pdbx_seq_one_letter_code
_entity_poly.pdbx_strand_id
1 'polypeptide(L)'
;MSHQSIDCCPKGCMIYWRANSELLECTFCSTPRYDISKQTNKCIPLAKMEYFPLTPRLQRLYASATTADDMRWHKNHHREEGVMRHPSDAKAWIHVYNLYPEFAEDPRNVRLGLCTDGFQPFGQFGQKYSCWPVIVRPYNLPPGMCMKQQFLFLTILVPGPRNHANGIDVY
;
A
#
# COMPACT_ATOMS: atom_id res chain seq x y z
N MET A 1 8.45 -15.25 0.94
CA MET A 1 7.90 -14.20 0.05
C MET A 1 9.09 -13.41 -0.46
N SER A 2 9.30 -13.34 -1.77
CA SER A 2 10.26 -12.41 -2.34
C SER A 2 9.73 -10.99 -2.15
N HIS A 3 10.54 -10.13 -1.56
CA HIS A 3 10.30 -8.69 -1.50
C HIS A 3 11.22 -8.01 -2.54
N GLN A 4 10.90 -6.77 -2.88
CA GLN A 4 11.66 -5.98 -3.84
C GLN A 4 12.04 -4.66 -3.18
N SER A 5 13.34 -4.36 -3.16
CA SER A 5 13.84 -3.07 -2.68
C SER A 5 13.74 -2.06 -3.83
N ILE A 6 13.04 -0.96 -3.59
CA ILE A 6 12.76 0.08 -4.58
C ILE A 6 13.40 1.37 -4.08
N ASP A 7 14.21 2.00 -4.92
CA ASP A 7 14.80 3.30 -4.60
C ASP A 7 13.70 4.36 -4.59
N CYS A 8 13.78 5.29 -3.63
CA CYS A 8 12.82 6.37 -3.50
C CYS A 8 13.52 7.71 -3.25
N CYS A 9 12.79 8.80 -3.51
CA CYS A 9 13.25 10.13 -3.14
C CYS A 9 13.34 10.22 -1.61
N PRO A 10 14.43 10.77 -1.03
CA PRO A 10 14.57 10.92 0.43
C PRO A 10 13.48 11.80 1.06
N LYS A 11 12.90 12.70 0.25
CA LYS A 11 11.80 13.58 0.64
C LYS A 11 10.41 12.95 0.43
N GLY A 12 10.33 11.71 -0.06
CA GLY A 12 9.08 10.99 -0.29
C GLY A 12 8.29 11.42 -1.53
N CYS A 13 8.88 12.20 -2.44
CA CYS A 13 8.13 12.78 -3.57
C CYS A 13 7.82 11.78 -4.70
N MET A 14 8.66 10.75 -4.89
CA MET A 14 8.51 9.77 -5.96
C MET A 14 9.37 8.53 -5.73
N ILE A 15 9.03 7.45 -6.43
CA ILE A 15 9.81 6.21 -6.49
C ILE A 15 10.44 6.04 -7.87
N TYR A 16 11.62 5.45 -7.88
CA TYR A 16 12.37 5.13 -9.10
C TYR A 16 11.97 3.74 -9.60
N TRP A 17 10.75 3.66 -10.17
CA TRP A 17 10.13 2.40 -10.58
C TRP A 17 9.44 2.52 -11.95
N ARG A 18 9.44 1.42 -12.72
CA ARG A 18 8.89 1.35 -14.10
C ARG A 18 9.37 2.52 -14.96
N ALA A 19 8.47 3.42 -15.37
CA ALA A 19 8.79 4.56 -16.24
C ALA A 19 9.87 5.48 -15.65
N ASN A 20 10.03 5.46 -14.32
CA ASN A 20 10.98 6.30 -13.59
C ASN A 20 12.25 5.53 -13.17
N SER A 21 12.46 4.29 -13.63
CA SER A 21 13.56 3.43 -13.16
C SER A 21 14.95 3.96 -13.50
N GLU A 22 15.08 4.68 -14.61
CA GLU A 22 16.37 5.20 -15.11
C GLU A 22 16.66 6.62 -14.64
N LEU A 23 15.73 7.26 -13.92
CA LEU A 23 15.94 8.61 -13.44
C LEU A 23 17.04 8.61 -12.36
N LEU A 24 17.93 9.60 -12.47
CA LEU A 24 19.03 9.83 -11.53
C LEU A 24 18.71 10.93 -10.52
N GLU A 25 17.64 11.70 -10.75
CA GLU A 25 17.20 12.80 -9.91
C GLU A 25 15.67 12.82 -9.82
N CYS A 26 15.17 13.35 -8.70
CA CYS A 26 13.74 13.48 -8.47
C CYS A 26 13.13 14.56 -9.38
N THR A 27 12.07 14.24 -10.11
CA THR A 27 11.37 15.16 -11.01
C THR A 27 10.66 16.31 -10.29
N PHE A 28 10.41 16.17 -8.98
CA PHE A 28 9.66 17.15 -8.19
C PHE A 28 10.55 18.09 -7.36
N CYS A 29 11.69 17.60 -6.87
CA CYS A 29 12.53 18.37 -5.95
C CYS A 29 14.02 18.35 -6.29
N SER A 30 14.37 17.80 -7.47
CA SER A 30 15.73 17.74 -8.03
C SER A 30 16.77 17.11 -7.10
N THR A 31 16.31 16.36 -6.09
CA THR A 31 17.22 15.67 -5.17
C THR A 31 17.82 14.48 -5.91
N PRO A 32 19.15 14.29 -5.87
CA PRO A 32 19.79 13.15 -6.54
C PRO A 32 19.29 11.84 -5.96
N ARG A 33 19.33 10.78 -6.76
CA ARG A 33 18.96 9.43 -6.33
C ARG A 33 20.06 8.77 -5.50
N TYR A 34 21.31 9.00 -5.87
CA TYR A 34 22.48 8.32 -5.32
C TYR A 34 23.39 9.29 -4.58
N ASP A 35 24.02 8.80 -3.50
CA ASP A 35 25.25 9.37 -2.96
C ASP A 35 26.46 8.63 -3.52
N ILE A 36 27.56 9.33 -3.72
CA ILE A 36 28.81 8.75 -4.23
C ILE A 36 29.73 8.51 -3.04
N SER A 37 29.96 7.25 -2.70
CA SER A 37 30.90 6.88 -1.64
C SER A 37 32.33 7.31 -2.02
N LYS A 38 32.89 8.30 -1.31
CA LYS A 38 34.26 8.78 -1.53
C LYS A 38 35.35 7.71 -1.38
N GLN A 39 35.04 6.62 -0.68
CA GLN A 39 35.99 5.52 -0.40
C GLN A 39 35.95 4.41 -1.45
N THR A 40 34.79 4.18 -2.08
CA THR A 40 34.57 3.03 -2.97
C THR A 40 34.10 3.40 -4.36
N ASN A 41 33.84 4.69 -4.63
CA ASN A 41 33.19 5.22 -5.83
C ASN A 41 31.88 4.51 -6.21
N LYS A 42 31.22 3.85 -5.24
CA LYS A 42 29.92 3.20 -5.45
C LYS A 42 28.79 4.22 -5.30
N CYS A 43 27.83 4.15 -6.22
CA CYS A 43 26.56 4.87 -6.15
C CYS A 43 25.61 4.14 -5.18
N ILE A 44 25.29 4.75 -4.05
CA ILE A 44 24.41 4.20 -3.02
C ILE A 44 23.11 4.99 -3.04
N PRO A 45 21.93 4.36 -3.21
CA PRO A 45 20.66 5.07 -3.16
C PRO A 45 20.48 5.78 -1.83
N LEU A 46 20.04 7.04 -1.87
CA LEU A 46 19.83 7.85 -0.67
C LEU A 46 18.66 7.37 0.19
N ALA A 47 17.64 6.76 -0.43
CA ALA A 47 16.51 6.16 0.27
C ALA A 47 15.96 4.96 -0.51
N LYS A 48 15.40 4.01 0.22
CA LYS A 48 14.80 2.78 -0.32
C LYS A 48 13.53 2.47 0.44
N MET A 49 12.60 1.77 -0.21
CA MET A 49 11.45 1.13 0.41
C MET A 49 11.41 -0.34 0.04
N GLU A 50 10.86 -1.16 0.92
CA GLU A 50 10.66 -2.58 0.66
C GLU A 50 9.21 -2.83 0.21
N TYR A 51 9.06 -3.33 -1.01
CA TYR A 51 7.77 -3.68 -1.60
C TYR A 51 7.52 -5.19 -1.54
N PHE A 52 6.33 -5.54 -1.04
CA PHE A 52 5.83 -6.89 -0.97
C PHE A 52 4.69 -7.04 -2.00
N PRO A 53 4.89 -7.79 -3.09
CA PRO A 53 3.93 -7.89 -4.19
C PRO A 53 2.52 -8.27 -3.72
N LEU A 54 1.56 -7.41 -4.05
CA LEU A 54 0.16 -7.58 -3.65
C LEU A 54 -0.58 -8.56 -4.58
N THR A 55 -0.32 -8.51 -5.89
CA THR A 55 -0.98 -9.35 -6.90
C THR A 55 -1.02 -10.84 -6.56
N PRO A 56 0.09 -11.52 -6.22
CA PRO A 56 0.04 -12.95 -5.90
C PRO A 56 -0.77 -13.25 -4.63
N ARG A 57 -0.86 -12.29 -3.70
CA ARG A 57 -1.64 -12.43 -2.47
C ARG A 57 -3.14 -12.34 -2.78
N LEU A 58 -3.53 -11.42 -3.66
CA LEU A 58 -4.91 -11.29 -4.12
C LEU A 58 -5.34 -12.51 -4.95
N GLN A 59 -4.48 -12.99 -5.86
CA GLN A 59 -4.74 -14.22 -6.62
C GLN A 59 -4.99 -15.42 -5.70
N ARG A 60 -4.22 -15.54 -4.60
CA ARG A 60 -4.41 -16.60 -3.61
C ARG A 60 -5.78 -16.55 -2.92
N LEU A 61 -6.38 -15.37 -2.73
CA LEU A 61 -7.73 -15.26 -2.16
C LEU A 61 -8.80 -15.88 -3.07
N TYR A 62 -8.56 -15.90 -4.39
CA TYR A 62 -9.45 -16.54 -5.36
C TYR A 62 -9.09 -18.00 -5.67
N ALA A 63 -8.01 -18.53 -5.10
CA ALA A 63 -7.56 -19.90 -5.35
C ALA A 63 -8.40 -20.96 -4.62
N SER A 64 -9.10 -20.57 -3.55
CA SER A 64 -10.04 -21.44 -2.82
C SER A 64 -11.47 -21.01 -3.14
N ALA A 65 -12.35 -21.97 -3.45
CA ALA A 65 -13.76 -21.69 -3.72
C ALA A 65 -14.44 -20.95 -2.55
N THR A 66 -14.18 -21.39 -1.31
CA THR A 66 -14.74 -20.77 -0.11
C THR A 66 -14.30 -19.32 0.05
N THR A 67 -13.00 -19.04 -0.09
CA THR A 67 -12.50 -17.66 0.03
C THR A 67 -12.93 -16.80 -1.17
N ALA A 68 -13.06 -17.39 -2.36
CA ALA A 68 -13.58 -16.72 -3.53
C ALA A 68 -15.06 -16.32 -3.38
N ASP A 69 -15.88 -17.15 -2.71
CA ASP A 69 -17.25 -16.81 -2.33
C ASP A 69 -17.27 -15.61 -1.37
N ASP A 70 -16.44 -15.64 -0.33
CA ASP A 70 -16.32 -14.53 0.62
C ASP A 70 -15.85 -13.23 -0.06
N MET A 71 -14.99 -13.32 -1.08
CA MET A 71 -14.54 -12.15 -1.85
C MET A 71 -15.65 -11.49 -2.69
N ARG A 72 -16.79 -12.16 -2.88
CA ARG A 72 -17.97 -11.58 -3.54
C ARG A 72 -18.98 -11.01 -2.55
N TRP A 73 -18.75 -11.15 -1.24
CA TRP A 73 -19.68 -10.76 -0.19
C TRP A 73 -20.12 -9.30 -0.28
N HIS A 74 -19.20 -8.37 -0.57
CA HIS A 74 -19.49 -6.94 -0.71
C HIS A 74 -20.59 -6.61 -1.75
N LYS A 75 -20.83 -7.47 -2.75
CA LYS A 75 -21.90 -7.31 -3.75
C LYS A 75 -23.17 -8.06 -3.35
N ASN A 76 -23.01 -9.23 -2.73
CA ASN A 76 -24.12 -10.13 -2.43
C ASN A 76 -24.87 -9.80 -1.13
N HIS A 77 -24.24 -9.05 -0.22
CA HIS A 77 -24.89 -8.69 1.04
C HIS A 77 -26.01 -7.67 0.84
N HIS A 78 -27.01 -7.72 1.72
CA HIS A 78 -28.10 -6.75 1.71
C HIS A 78 -27.62 -5.38 2.18
N ARG A 79 -27.81 -4.37 1.34
CA ARG A 79 -27.53 -2.96 1.65
C ARG A 79 -28.83 -2.30 2.11
N GLU A 80 -28.74 -1.61 3.23
CA GLU A 80 -29.83 -0.80 3.77
C GLU A 80 -29.50 0.67 3.53
N GLU A 81 -30.44 1.43 2.98
CA GLU A 81 -30.22 2.84 2.67
C GLU A 81 -29.97 3.64 3.97
N GLY A 82 -28.93 4.47 3.96
CA GLY A 82 -28.56 5.28 5.12
C GLY A 82 -27.75 4.56 6.21
N VAL A 83 -27.51 3.25 6.09
CA VAL A 83 -26.73 2.48 7.07
C VAL A 83 -25.43 1.96 6.46
N MET A 84 -24.30 2.30 7.08
CA MET A 84 -22.99 1.78 6.68
C MET A 84 -22.62 0.57 7.54
N ARG A 85 -22.77 -0.65 7.00
CA ARG A 85 -22.43 -1.90 7.71
C ARG A 85 -21.01 -2.38 7.38
N HIS A 86 -20.51 -1.99 6.22
CA HIS A 86 -19.19 -2.33 5.74
C HIS A 86 -18.56 -1.13 5.00
N PRO A 87 -17.22 -0.97 4.98
CA PRO A 87 -16.57 0.10 4.22
C PRO A 87 -17.00 0.17 2.75
N SER A 88 -17.38 -0.95 2.13
CA SER A 88 -17.91 -0.99 0.75
C SER A 88 -19.20 -0.21 0.52
N ASP A 89 -19.90 0.14 1.60
CA ASP A 89 -21.19 0.84 1.59
C ASP A 89 -21.00 2.34 1.76
N ALA A 90 -19.76 2.79 1.97
CA ALA A 90 -19.44 4.20 2.11
C ALA A 90 -19.78 4.97 0.84
N LYS A 91 -20.21 6.23 1.01
CA LYS A 91 -20.55 7.13 -0.10
C LYS A 91 -19.41 7.26 -1.13
N ALA A 92 -18.15 7.21 -0.69
CA ALA A 92 -16.99 7.21 -1.57
C ALA A 92 -16.98 6.01 -2.53
N TRP A 93 -17.28 4.80 -2.04
CA TRP A 93 -17.37 3.61 -2.88
C TRP A 93 -18.58 3.64 -3.80
N ILE A 94 -19.73 4.14 -3.32
CA ILE A 94 -20.92 4.34 -4.15
C ILE A 94 -20.61 5.27 -5.33
N HIS A 95 -19.90 6.37 -5.06
CA HIS A 95 -19.46 7.30 -6.10
C HIS A 95 -18.55 6.61 -7.13
N VAL A 96 -17.58 5.81 -6.70
CA VAL A 96 -16.72 5.01 -7.59
C VAL A 96 -17.54 4.04 -8.45
N TYR A 97 -18.54 3.37 -7.87
CA TYR A 97 -19.38 2.44 -8.65
C TYR A 97 -20.20 3.15 -9.73
N ASN A 98 -20.65 4.39 -9.45
CA ASN A 98 -21.37 5.20 -10.43
C ASN A 98 -20.45 5.73 -11.54
N LEU A 99 -19.20 6.07 -11.22
CA LEU A 99 -18.21 6.52 -12.20
C LEU A 99 -17.70 5.37 -13.08
N TYR A 100 -17.62 4.16 -12.54
CA TYR A 100 -17.08 2.98 -13.24
C TYR A 100 -18.06 1.79 -13.17
N PRO A 101 -19.18 1.82 -13.92
CA PRO A 101 -20.19 0.75 -13.88
C PRO A 101 -19.64 -0.62 -14.28
N GLU A 102 -18.78 -0.69 -15.30
CA GLU A 102 -18.13 -1.93 -15.74
C GLU A 102 -17.29 -2.56 -14.61
N PHE A 103 -16.62 -1.71 -13.81
CA PHE A 103 -15.88 -2.18 -12.63
C PHE A 103 -16.83 -2.65 -11.53
N ALA A 104 -17.93 -1.95 -11.30
CA ALA A 104 -18.90 -2.31 -10.27
C ALA A 104 -19.68 -3.58 -10.61
N GLU A 105 -19.85 -3.88 -11.89
CA GLU A 105 -20.60 -5.04 -12.38
C GLU A 105 -19.87 -6.35 -12.07
N ASP A 106 -18.55 -6.44 -12.22
CA ASP A 106 -17.84 -7.67 -11.90
C ASP A 106 -17.60 -7.81 -10.37
N PRO A 107 -18.23 -8.79 -9.68
CA PRO A 107 -18.02 -9.00 -8.25
C PRO A 107 -16.60 -9.49 -7.91
N ARG A 108 -15.78 -9.86 -8.89
CA ARG A 108 -14.38 -10.28 -8.67
C ARG A 108 -13.44 -9.08 -8.56
N ASN A 109 -13.89 -7.89 -8.93
CA ASN A 109 -13.10 -6.68 -8.78
C ASN A 109 -12.84 -6.37 -7.31
N VAL A 110 -11.58 -6.08 -7.00
CA VAL A 110 -11.11 -5.97 -5.62
C VAL A 110 -11.17 -4.53 -5.13
N ARG A 111 -11.79 -4.35 -3.97
CA ARG A 111 -11.87 -3.13 -3.17
C ARG A 111 -10.81 -3.22 -2.08
N LEU A 112 -9.92 -2.26 -2.07
CA LEU A 112 -8.80 -2.23 -1.14
C LEU A 112 -8.95 -1.06 -0.18
N GLY A 113 -8.81 -1.34 1.10
CA GLY A 113 -8.52 -0.35 2.13
C GLY A 113 -7.02 -0.24 2.30
N LEU A 114 -6.51 0.98 2.34
CA LEU A 114 -5.10 1.25 2.60
C LEU A 114 -5.02 2.02 3.93
N CYS A 115 -4.11 1.59 4.80
CA CYS A 115 -3.76 2.33 6.00
C CYS A 115 -2.24 2.41 6.16
N THR A 116 -1.79 3.55 6.68
CA THR A 116 -0.39 3.82 6.96
C THR A 116 -0.31 4.43 8.35
N ASP A 117 0.67 4.01 9.14
CA ASP A 117 0.97 4.64 10.42
C ASP A 117 2.48 4.69 10.62
N GLY A 118 2.96 5.65 11.41
CA GLY A 118 4.36 5.81 11.74
C GLY A 118 4.67 5.09 13.03
N PHE A 119 5.59 4.13 12.99
CA PHE A 119 6.03 3.42 14.20
C PHE A 119 7.53 3.65 14.47
N GLN A 120 7.88 3.84 15.75
CA GLN A 120 9.26 4.00 16.21
C GLN A 120 9.68 2.79 17.07
N PRO A 121 10.32 1.75 16.48
CA PRO A 121 10.61 0.50 17.20
C PRO A 121 11.59 0.63 18.37
N PHE A 122 12.45 1.65 18.39
CA PHE A 122 13.52 1.81 19.39
C PHE A 122 13.37 3.06 20.25
N GLY A 123 12.15 3.58 20.42
CA GLY A 123 11.87 4.88 21.05
C GLY A 123 12.46 5.10 22.45
N GLN A 124 12.70 4.04 23.21
CA GLN A 124 13.27 4.13 24.57
C GLN A 124 14.80 4.20 24.65
N PHE A 125 15.53 3.78 23.61
CA PHE A 125 17.00 3.58 23.69
C PHE A 125 17.82 4.49 22.76
N GLY A 126 17.29 5.68 22.43
CA GLY A 126 18.07 6.77 21.85
C GLY A 126 18.32 6.73 20.33
N GLN A 127 17.97 5.65 19.63
CA GLN A 127 18.01 5.61 18.16
C GLN A 127 16.71 6.20 17.59
N LYS A 128 16.79 7.36 16.91
CA LYS A 128 15.68 7.98 16.17
C LYS A 128 15.47 7.23 14.85
N TYR A 129 14.89 6.04 14.92
CA TYR A 129 14.50 5.26 13.75
C TYR A 129 12.99 5.13 13.67
N SER A 130 12.39 5.57 12.58
CA SER A 130 10.98 5.41 12.27
C SER A 130 10.77 4.47 11.09
N CYS A 131 9.61 3.86 11.05
CA CYS A 131 9.22 2.97 9.99
C CYS A 131 7.76 3.24 9.64
N TRP A 132 7.45 3.29 8.35
CA TRP A 132 6.11 3.54 7.84
C TRP A 132 5.64 2.31 7.06
N PRO A 133 4.96 1.36 7.73
CA PRO A 133 4.27 0.28 7.05
C PRO A 133 3.04 0.81 6.30
N VAL A 134 2.89 0.40 5.04
CA VAL A 134 1.66 0.50 4.28
C VAL A 134 0.98 -0.85 4.29
N ILE A 135 -0.19 -0.89 4.93
CA ILE A 135 -1.00 -2.08 5.09
C ILE A 135 -2.22 -1.96 4.17
N VAL A 136 -2.48 -3.02 3.43
CA VAL A 136 -3.64 -3.14 2.56
C VAL A 136 -4.57 -4.24 3.07
N ARG A 137 -5.87 -4.00 3.01
CA ARG A 137 -6.91 -4.98 3.34
C ARG A 137 -7.92 -5.12 2.21
N PRO A 138 -8.38 -6.34 1.88
CA PRO A 138 -9.47 -6.55 0.93
C PRO A 138 -10.83 -6.29 1.60
N TYR A 139 -11.47 -5.18 1.25
CA TYR A 139 -12.86 -4.83 1.61
C TYR A 139 -13.90 -5.55 0.71
N ASN A 140 -13.50 -6.66 0.12
CA ASN A 140 -14.40 -7.61 -0.52
C ASN A 140 -15.03 -8.59 0.47
N LEU A 141 -14.24 -8.93 1.50
CA LEU A 141 -14.56 -9.93 2.51
C LEU A 141 -15.63 -9.42 3.48
N PRO A 142 -16.39 -10.33 4.13
CA PRO A 142 -17.35 -9.95 5.15
C PRO A 142 -16.69 -9.28 6.37
N PRO A 143 -17.43 -8.48 7.16
CA PRO A 143 -16.91 -7.73 8.31
C PRO A 143 -16.11 -8.59 9.30
N GLY A 144 -16.60 -9.81 9.57
CA GLY A 144 -15.94 -10.75 10.48
C GLY A 144 -14.62 -11.31 9.95
N MET A 145 -14.34 -11.16 8.66
CA MET A 145 -13.10 -11.62 8.01
C MET A 145 -12.18 -10.48 7.67
N CYS A 146 -12.66 -9.38 7.07
CA CYS A 146 -11.79 -8.28 6.60
C CYS A 146 -10.93 -7.67 7.73
N MET A 147 -11.37 -7.80 8.99
CA MET A 147 -10.62 -7.33 10.15
C MET A 147 -9.58 -8.31 10.69
N LYS A 148 -9.58 -9.59 10.28
CA LYS A 148 -8.64 -10.61 10.77
C LYS A 148 -7.21 -10.37 10.28
N GLN A 149 -6.24 -10.75 11.12
CA GLN A 149 -4.80 -10.56 10.86
C GLN A 149 -4.32 -11.22 9.55
N GLN A 150 -4.88 -12.38 9.18
CA GLN A 150 -4.52 -13.07 7.94
C GLN A 150 -4.84 -12.30 6.65
N PHE A 151 -5.71 -11.29 6.73
CA PHE A 151 -6.08 -10.40 5.62
C PHE A 151 -5.48 -8.99 5.75
N LEU A 152 -4.60 -8.76 6.75
CA LEU A 152 -3.69 -7.63 6.76
C LEU A 152 -2.51 -7.91 5.85
N PHE A 153 -2.41 -7.17 4.75
CA PHE A 153 -1.29 -7.29 3.84
C PHE A 153 -0.31 -6.13 4.03
N LEU A 154 0.81 -6.37 4.73
CA LEU A 154 1.95 -5.46 4.64
C LEU A 154 2.45 -5.45 3.19
N THR A 155 2.36 -4.30 2.54
CA THR A 155 2.67 -4.12 1.11
C THR A 155 3.90 -3.27 0.88
N ILE A 156 4.10 -2.22 1.68
CA ILE A 156 5.27 -1.35 1.59
C ILE A 156 5.81 -1.15 3.00
N LEU A 157 7.13 -1.13 3.12
CA LEU A 157 7.83 -0.73 4.32
C LEU A 157 8.81 0.38 3.94
N VAL A 158 8.57 1.60 4.44
CA VAL A 158 9.48 2.72 4.21
C VAL A 158 10.35 2.90 5.47
N PRO A 159 11.63 2.46 5.44
CA PRO A 159 12.58 2.73 6.51
C PRO A 159 13.00 4.20 6.49
N GLY A 160 13.06 4.85 7.66
CA GLY A 160 13.53 6.22 7.71
C GLY A 160 14.04 6.64 9.09
N PRO A 161 15.19 7.32 9.21
CA PRO A 161 15.57 7.98 10.45
C PRO A 161 14.70 9.22 10.76
N ARG A 162 13.84 9.66 9.82
CA ARG A 162 12.97 10.84 9.96
C ARG A 162 11.52 10.49 9.62
N ASN A 163 10.61 11.18 10.31
CA ASN A 163 9.18 11.07 10.12
C ASN A 163 8.79 11.54 8.69
N HIS A 164 8.16 10.65 7.90
CA HIS A 164 7.73 10.92 6.52
C HIS A 164 6.28 11.44 6.44
N ALA A 165 5.62 11.77 7.56
CA ALA A 165 4.20 12.16 7.62
C ALA A 165 3.79 13.24 6.60
N ASN A 166 4.72 14.13 6.21
CA ASN A 166 4.42 15.22 5.28
C ASN A 166 4.41 14.81 3.79
N GLY A 167 4.77 13.57 3.43
CA GLY A 167 4.93 13.15 2.03
C GLY A 167 4.32 11.80 1.66
N ILE A 168 3.54 11.18 2.56
CA ILE A 168 2.89 9.88 2.29
C ILE A 168 1.73 10.03 1.29
N ASP A 169 1.19 11.24 1.14
CA ASP A 169 0.08 11.56 0.23
C ASP A 169 0.50 11.61 -1.26
N VAL A 170 1.73 11.20 -1.61
CA VAL A 170 2.31 11.42 -2.95
C VAL A 170 2.91 10.14 -3.57
N TYR A 171 2.20 9.01 -3.44
CA TYR A 171 2.44 7.84 -4.31
C TYR A 171 1.18 7.35 -4.99
#